data_AF-A0A660Y3K7-F1
#
_entry.id   AF-A0A660Y3K7-F1
#
_cell.length_a   1.000
_cell.length_b   1.000
_cell.length_c   1.000
_cell.angle_alpha   90.00
_cell.angle_beta   90.00
_cell.angle_gamma   90.00
#
_symmetry.space_group_name_H-M   'P 1'
#
loop_
_entity.id
_entity.type
_entity.pdbx_description
1 polymer ?
#
loop_
_entity_poly.entity_id
_entity_poly.type
_entity_poly.pdbx_seq_one_letter_code
_entity_poly.pdbx_strand_id
1 'polypeptide(L)'
;PVAQAALEAGASMLGVAYLDEGITLRQAGIGAPVLIFGSELPESAPEIVRWGLTATLCTYELARALSEAAVRLRRNAVVHIKVDTGMGRIGLKVEEIRSFLQRISELPGVVVEGIYTHFATADGSGDGEFALAQMEHFRRVVGQLRKEGINLPVAHAANSAAVLRFPSAHLDMVRPGIMLYGLEPFPGASFLANLKPAMTLKSRIVFLKEVPPGASVGYGRTFMARKRTRIATVPIGYGDGYPRALSNRGKALVRGKRARIVGNICMDQLMLDVTHIEGVRVGDEVVLIGEQGEERITPEELASLAGTINYEIVTALNGRIPRVYRG
;
A
#
# COMPACT_ATOMS: atom_id res chain seq x y z
N PRO A 1 -12.17 4.39 8.93
CA PRO A 1 -12.24 5.59 8.04
C PRO A 1 -12.05 5.28 6.56
N VAL A 2 -10.86 4.89 6.08
CA VAL A 2 -10.63 4.70 4.62
C VAL A 2 -11.49 3.58 4.04
N ALA A 3 -11.61 2.45 4.74
CA ALA A 3 -12.48 1.35 4.34
C ALA A 3 -13.96 1.79 4.18
N GLN A 4 -14.48 2.58 5.14
CA GLN A 4 -15.84 3.11 5.08
C GLN A 4 -16.03 4.05 3.89
N ALA A 5 -15.12 5.02 3.75
CA ALA A 5 -15.16 5.98 2.63
C ALA A 5 -15.08 5.28 1.26
N ALA A 6 -14.27 4.23 1.13
CA ALA A 6 -14.18 3.45 -0.11
C ALA A 6 -15.49 2.70 -0.41
N LEU A 7 -16.11 2.07 0.60
CA LEU A 7 -17.39 1.38 0.45
C LEU A 7 -18.52 2.36 0.10
N GLU A 8 -18.59 3.50 0.78
CA GLU A 8 -19.56 4.58 0.50
C GLU A 8 -19.38 5.16 -0.91
N ALA A 9 -18.13 5.20 -1.41
CA ALA A 9 -17.81 5.61 -2.77
C ALA A 9 -18.04 4.53 -3.84
N GLY A 10 -18.53 3.35 -3.45
CA GLY A 10 -18.95 2.29 -4.39
C GLY A 10 -18.04 1.06 -4.46
N ALA A 11 -17.01 0.93 -3.61
CA ALA A 11 -16.28 -0.33 -3.50
C ALA A 11 -17.21 -1.44 -2.96
N SER A 12 -17.16 -2.62 -3.59
CA SER A 12 -18.02 -3.76 -3.22
C SER A 12 -17.32 -4.79 -2.32
N MET A 13 -15.99 -4.76 -2.26
CA MET A 13 -15.16 -5.66 -1.45
C MET A 13 -13.90 -4.93 -1.01
N LEU A 14 -13.37 -5.30 0.16
CA LEU A 14 -12.08 -4.84 0.68
C LEU A 14 -11.03 -5.95 0.62
N GLY A 15 -9.76 -5.56 0.51
CA GLY A 15 -8.63 -6.49 0.55
C GLY A 15 -7.62 -6.08 1.63
N VAL A 16 -7.16 -7.06 2.41
CA VAL A 16 -6.17 -6.89 3.49
C VAL A 16 -5.03 -7.90 3.31
N ALA A 17 -3.88 -7.65 3.93
CA ALA A 17 -2.74 -8.55 3.86
C ALA A 17 -2.86 -9.71 4.86
N TYR A 18 -3.29 -9.41 6.08
CA TYR A 18 -3.27 -10.33 7.22
C TYR A 18 -4.66 -10.54 7.84
N LEU A 19 -4.85 -11.68 8.49
CA LEU A 19 -6.05 -11.98 9.28
C LEU A 19 -6.42 -10.86 10.28
N ASP A 20 -5.47 -10.37 11.07
CA ASP A 20 -5.73 -9.37 12.11
C ASP A 20 -6.24 -8.03 11.56
N GLU A 21 -5.83 -7.66 10.35
CA GLU A 21 -6.35 -6.47 9.65
C GLU A 21 -7.82 -6.68 9.29
N GLY A 22 -8.19 -7.88 8.84
CA GLY A 22 -9.59 -8.26 8.58
C GLY A 22 -10.45 -8.27 9.84
N ILE A 23 -9.92 -8.81 10.94
CA ILE A 23 -10.58 -8.79 12.25
C ILE A 23 -10.80 -7.34 12.72
N THR A 24 -9.79 -6.48 12.56
CA THR A 24 -9.88 -5.05 12.90
C THR A 24 -11.03 -4.37 12.13
N LEU A 25 -11.20 -4.67 10.84
CA LEU A 25 -12.33 -4.16 10.05
C LEU A 25 -13.67 -4.66 10.58
N ARG A 26 -13.77 -5.95 10.94
CA ARG A 26 -14.99 -6.53 11.51
C ARG A 26 -15.36 -5.92 12.86
N GLN A 27 -14.38 -5.72 13.74
CA GLN A 27 -14.57 -5.06 15.03
C GLN A 27 -15.01 -3.60 14.86
N ALA A 28 -14.58 -2.94 13.79
CA ALA A 28 -15.03 -1.59 13.41
C ALA A 28 -16.43 -1.56 12.74
N GLY A 29 -17.14 -2.69 12.69
CA GLY A 29 -18.51 -2.78 12.16
C GLY A 29 -18.60 -2.93 10.63
N ILE A 30 -17.49 -3.20 9.92
CA ILE A 30 -17.54 -3.43 8.47
C ILE A 30 -18.18 -4.78 8.17
N GLY A 31 -19.34 -4.75 7.51
CA GLY A 31 -20.06 -5.95 7.05
C GLY A 31 -19.75 -6.39 5.61
N ALA A 32 -19.07 -5.54 4.81
CA ALA A 32 -18.73 -5.88 3.43
C ALA A 32 -17.78 -7.10 3.33
N PRO A 33 -17.72 -7.81 2.18
CA PRO A 33 -16.73 -8.85 1.95
C PRO A 33 -15.29 -8.34 2.13
N VAL A 34 -14.45 -9.14 2.78
CA VAL A 34 -13.04 -8.81 3.06
C VAL A 34 -12.17 -10.01 2.67
N LEU A 35 -11.35 -9.85 1.63
CA LEU A 35 -10.39 -10.85 1.18
C LEU A 35 -9.04 -10.66 1.87
N ILE A 36 -8.51 -11.74 2.46
CA ILE A 36 -7.13 -11.81 2.95
C ILE A 36 -6.24 -12.26 1.79
N PHE A 37 -5.26 -11.43 1.39
CA PHE A 37 -4.34 -11.74 0.30
C PHE A 37 -3.21 -12.69 0.69
N GLY A 38 -2.80 -12.66 1.97
CA GLY A 38 -1.88 -13.65 2.51
C GLY A 38 -2.51 -15.05 2.47
N SER A 39 -1.71 -16.05 2.10
CA SER A 39 -2.10 -17.44 2.36
C SER A 39 -1.85 -17.71 3.84
N GLU A 40 -2.92 -17.94 4.58
CA GLU A 40 -2.85 -18.23 6.01
C GLU A 40 -2.46 -19.69 6.27
N LEU A 41 -2.04 -19.98 7.50
CA LEU A 41 -1.79 -21.35 7.93
C LEU A 41 -3.11 -22.03 8.37
N PRO A 42 -3.19 -23.37 8.37
CA PRO A 42 -4.39 -24.10 8.77
C PRO A 42 -4.95 -23.71 10.16
N GLU A 43 -4.07 -23.33 11.10
CA GLU A 43 -4.43 -22.93 12.45
C GLU A 43 -5.26 -21.64 12.50
N SER A 44 -5.16 -20.79 11.48
CA SER A 44 -5.94 -19.56 11.34
C SER A 44 -7.38 -19.82 10.86
N ALA A 45 -7.68 -20.99 10.30
CA ALA A 45 -8.98 -21.30 9.69
C ALA A 45 -10.19 -21.07 10.61
N PRO A 46 -10.17 -21.42 11.91
CA PRO A 46 -11.28 -21.13 12.81
C PRO A 46 -11.61 -19.65 12.94
N GLU A 47 -10.60 -18.77 13.00
CA GLU A 47 -10.80 -17.32 13.08
C GLU A 47 -11.36 -16.77 11.77
N ILE A 48 -10.80 -17.19 10.63
CA ILE A 48 -11.26 -16.77 9.29
C ILE A 48 -12.77 -17.02 9.15
N VAL A 49 -13.22 -18.24 9.48
CA VAL A 49 -14.65 -18.62 9.41
C VAL A 49 -15.49 -17.89 10.45
N ARG A 50 -14.99 -17.76 11.69
CA ARG A 50 -15.71 -17.06 12.77
C ARG A 50 -15.98 -15.59 12.43
N TRP A 51 -14.99 -14.91 11.84
CA TRP A 51 -15.08 -13.51 11.46
C TRP A 51 -15.68 -13.28 10.06
N GLY A 52 -16.03 -14.36 9.34
CA GLY A 52 -16.63 -14.27 8.01
C GLY A 52 -15.72 -13.53 7.02
N LEU A 53 -14.44 -13.89 7.01
CA LEU A 53 -13.44 -13.35 6.09
C LEU A 53 -13.25 -14.31 4.91
N THR A 54 -12.96 -13.77 3.74
CA THR A 54 -12.67 -14.55 2.53
C THR A 54 -11.17 -14.89 2.51
N ALA A 55 -10.83 -16.17 2.39
CA ALA A 55 -9.44 -16.62 2.41
C ALA A 55 -8.84 -16.70 0.99
N THR A 56 -7.60 -16.27 0.82
CA THR A 56 -6.78 -16.72 -0.31
C THR A 56 -6.40 -18.18 -0.09
N LEU A 57 -6.73 -19.05 -1.05
CA LEU A 57 -6.46 -20.47 -0.97
C LEU A 57 -5.37 -20.89 -1.98
N CYS A 58 -4.26 -21.38 -1.43
CA CYS A 58 -3.09 -21.87 -2.19
C CYS A 58 -2.75 -23.34 -1.91
N THR A 59 -3.29 -23.94 -0.84
CA THR A 59 -2.93 -25.29 -0.38
C THR A 59 -4.16 -26.09 0.02
N TYR A 60 -4.06 -27.42 -0.06
CA TYR A 60 -5.17 -28.30 0.29
C TYR A 60 -5.35 -28.40 1.81
N GLU A 61 -4.26 -28.31 2.56
CA GLU A 61 -4.23 -28.37 4.02
C GLU A 61 -5.07 -27.23 4.62
N LEU A 62 -4.93 -26.01 4.07
CA LEU A 62 -5.76 -24.88 4.48
C LEU A 62 -7.23 -25.11 4.06
N ALA A 63 -7.48 -25.64 2.87
CA ALA A 63 -8.84 -25.93 2.40
C ALA A 63 -9.57 -26.89 3.35
N ARG A 64 -8.87 -27.96 3.76
CA ARG A 64 -9.39 -28.96 4.71
C ARG A 64 -9.67 -28.34 6.08
N ALA A 65 -8.74 -27.54 6.62
CA ALA A 65 -8.94 -26.87 7.91
C ALA A 65 -10.10 -25.86 7.87
N LEU A 66 -10.26 -25.13 6.75
CA LEU A 66 -11.41 -24.25 6.52
C LEU A 66 -12.73 -25.03 6.47
N SER A 67 -12.75 -26.18 5.79
CA SER A 67 -13.92 -27.08 5.75
C SER A 67 -14.30 -27.58 7.14
N GLU A 68 -13.34 -28.07 7.91
CA GLU A 68 -13.57 -28.54 9.29
C GLU A 68 -14.10 -27.41 10.19
N ALA A 69 -13.52 -26.21 10.09
CA ALA A 69 -13.97 -25.03 10.82
C ALA A 69 -15.38 -24.58 10.38
N ALA A 70 -15.67 -24.59 9.08
CA ALA A 70 -16.96 -24.27 8.48
C ALA A 70 -18.07 -25.18 9.02
N VAL A 71 -17.86 -26.50 8.96
CA VAL A 71 -18.81 -27.49 9.48
C VAL A 71 -19.03 -27.30 10.98
N ARG A 72 -17.95 -27.18 11.76
CA ARG A 72 -18.03 -27.01 13.21
C ARG A 72 -18.78 -25.74 13.63
N LEU A 73 -18.54 -24.63 12.94
CA LEU A 73 -19.16 -23.33 13.22
C LEU A 73 -20.52 -23.14 12.52
N ARG A 74 -20.96 -24.10 11.71
CA ARG A 74 -22.18 -24.05 10.89
C ARG A 74 -22.23 -22.80 10.01
N ARG A 75 -21.11 -22.52 9.34
CA ARG A 75 -20.91 -21.39 8.43
C ARG A 75 -20.17 -21.84 7.18
N ASN A 76 -20.19 -21.03 6.13
CA ASN A 76 -19.36 -21.29 4.96
C ASN A 76 -17.97 -20.64 5.11
N ALA A 77 -16.95 -21.33 4.62
CA ALA A 77 -15.63 -20.76 4.36
C ALA A 77 -15.59 -20.31 2.90
N VAL A 78 -15.63 -18.99 2.68
CA VAL A 78 -15.54 -18.41 1.34
C VAL A 78 -14.08 -18.27 0.94
N VAL A 79 -13.72 -18.72 -0.27
CA VAL A 79 -12.32 -18.75 -0.72
C VAL A 79 -12.14 -18.19 -2.11
N HIS A 80 -10.97 -17.56 -2.32
CA HIS A 80 -10.46 -17.17 -3.63
C HIS A 80 -9.20 -17.98 -3.96
N ILE A 81 -9.21 -18.66 -5.11
CA ILE A 81 -8.05 -19.43 -5.58
C ILE A 81 -6.99 -18.48 -6.12
N LYS A 82 -5.76 -18.58 -5.63
CA LYS A 82 -4.64 -17.79 -6.15
C LYS A 82 -3.85 -18.59 -7.17
N VAL A 83 -3.79 -18.08 -8.39
CA VAL A 83 -3.00 -18.61 -9.50
C VAL A 83 -1.69 -17.82 -9.62
N ASP A 84 -0.57 -18.52 -9.63
CA ASP A 84 0.71 -17.93 -10.01
C ASP A 84 0.88 -18.01 -11.54
N THR A 85 0.85 -16.84 -12.18
CA THR A 85 1.07 -16.70 -13.62
C THR A 85 2.47 -16.23 -13.97
N GLY A 86 3.35 -16.06 -12.97
CA GLY A 86 4.71 -15.57 -13.17
C GLY A 86 5.19 -14.57 -12.11
N MET A 87 4.41 -14.29 -11.07
CA MET A 87 4.87 -13.43 -9.96
C MET A 87 5.87 -14.18 -9.07
N GLY A 88 5.75 -15.50 -8.94
CA GLY A 88 6.68 -16.32 -8.15
C GLY A 88 6.55 -16.14 -6.64
N ARG A 89 5.47 -15.49 -6.15
CA ARG A 89 5.30 -15.16 -4.73
C ARG A 89 4.51 -16.22 -3.98
N ILE A 90 3.25 -16.40 -4.37
CA ILE A 90 2.32 -17.42 -3.87
C ILE A 90 1.30 -17.72 -4.95
N GLY A 91 0.73 -18.91 -4.89
CA GLY A 91 -0.33 -19.37 -5.79
C GLY A 91 -0.02 -20.75 -6.34
N LEU A 92 -1.08 -21.41 -6.77
CA LEU A 92 -0.99 -22.67 -7.49
C LEU A 92 -0.48 -22.41 -8.91
N LYS A 93 0.26 -23.37 -9.46
CA LYS A 93 0.63 -23.32 -10.87
C LYS A 93 -0.62 -23.51 -11.73
N VAL A 94 -0.57 -22.96 -12.93
CA VAL A 94 -1.68 -22.99 -13.89
C VAL A 94 -2.17 -24.42 -14.14
N GLU A 95 -1.25 -25.36 -14.29
CA GLU A 95 -1.51 -26.77 -14.55
C GLU A 95 -2.13 -27.53 -13.36
N GLU A 96 -2.02 -27.01 -12.14
CA GLU A 96 -2.53 -27.63 -10.91
C GLU A 96 -3.96 -27.20 -10.58
N ILE A 97 -4.45 -26.10 -11.18
CA ILE A 97 -5.73 -25.48 -10.80
C ILE A 97 -6.90 -26.45 -10.94
N ARG A 98 -6.93 -27.23 -12.03
CA ARG A 98 -8.06 -28.13 -12.32
C ARG A 98 -8.15 -29.25 -11.28
N SER A 99 -7.04 -29.95 -11.03
CA SER A 99 -7.01 -31.04 -10.05
C SER A 99 -7.23 -30.52 -8.63
N PHE A 100 -6.74 -29.31 -8.31
CA PHE A 100 -6.98 -28.67 -7.04
C PHE A 100 -8.47 -28.38 -6.80
N LEU A 101 -9.14 -27.77 -7.78
CA LEU A 101 -10.58 -27.47 -7.71
C LEU A 101 -11.43 -28.73 -7.53
N GLN A 102 -11.11 -29.81 -8.25
CA GLN A 102 -11.78 -31.11 -8.09
C GLN A 102 -11.62 -31.66 -6.67
N ARG A 103 -10.40 -31.55 -6.11
CA ARG A 103 -10.12 -32.07 -4.78
C ARG A 103 -10.84 -31.29 -3.68
N ILE A 104 -10.95 -29.96 -3.82
CA ILE A 104 -11.64 -29.14 -2.82
C ILE A 104 -13.16 -29.13 -2.98
N SER A 105 -13.71 -29.52 -4.13
CA SER A 105 -15.17 -29.61 -4.30
C SER A 105 -15.81 -30.72 -3.46
N GLU A 106 -15.01 -31.66 -2.96
CA GLU A 106 -15.44 -32.70 -2.01
C GLU A 106 -15.49 -32.20 -0.55
N LEU A 107 -14.96 -31.00 -0.26
CA LEU A 107 -14.88 -30.46 1.09
C LEU A 107 -16.17 -29.70 1.47
N PRO A 108 -16.96 -30.17 2.45
CA PRO A 108 -18.19 -29.50 2.84
C PRO A 108 -17.93 -28.11 3.44
N GLY A 109 -18.84 -27.17 3.17
CA GLY A 109 -18.77 -25.81 3.73
C GLY A 109 -17.72 -24.90 3.08
N VAL A 110 -16.89 -25.39 2.15
CA VAL A 110 -15.99 -24.54 1.35
C VAL A 110 -16.75 -24.02 0.13
N VAL A 111 -16.73 -22.71 -0.07
CA VAL A 111 -17.38 -22.04 -1.21
C VAL A 111 -16.32 -21.30 -2.00
N VAL A 112 -16.04 -21.78 -3.21
CA VAL A 112 -15.13 -21.11 -4.15
C VAL A 112 -15.88 -19.95 -4.80
N GLU A 113 -15.60 -18.73 -4.34
CA GLU A 113 -16.23 -17.49 -4.85
C GLU A 113 -15.41 -16.88 -5.98
N GLY A 114 -14.08 -17.00 -5.92
CA GLY A 114 -13.23 -16.28 -6.85
C GLY A 114 -11.93 -16.98 -7.22
N ILE A 115 -11.29 -16.44 -8.24
CA ILE A 115 -9.98 -16.84 -8.72
C ILE A 115 -9.19 -15.60 -9.12
N TYR A 116 -7.90 -15.54 -8.80
CA TYR A 116 -7.12 -14.35 -9.09
C TYR A 116 -5.63 -14.59 -9.30
N THR A 117 -5.00 -13.66 -10.00
CA THR A 117 -3.54 -13.59 -10.13
C THR A 117 -3.02 -12.18 -9.80
N HIS A 118 -1.71 -11.97 -9.89
CA HIS A 118 -1.07 -10.69 -9.68
C HIS A 118 0.04 -10.45 -10.72
N PHE A 119 0.06 -9.26 -11.29
CA PHE A 119 1.07 -8.88 -12.29
C PHE A 119 2.39 -8.47 -11.62
N ALA A 120 3.50 -8.87 -12.22
CA ALA A 120 4.84 -8.50 -11.78
C ALA A 120 5.28 -7.14 -12.35
N THR A 121 4.99 -6.86 -13.63
CA THR A 121 5.55 -5.72 -14.39
C THR A 121 4.47 -4.77 -14.92
N ALA A 122 3.27 -4.78 -14.34
CA ALA A 122 2.15 -3.97 -14.84
C ALA A 122 2.37 -2.46 -14.69
N ASP A 123 3.25 -2.02 -13.81
CA ASP A 123 3.70 -0.62 -13.65
C ASP A 123 4.71 -0.18 -14.73
N GLY A 124 5.14 -1.10 -15.60
CA GLY A 124 6.12 -0.80 -16.64
C GLY A 124 7.55 -0.89 -16.13
N SER A 125 7.74 -1.41 -14.92
CA SER A 125 9.04 -1.92 -14.50
C SER A 125 9.37 -3.17 -15.33
N GLY A 126 10.55 -3.22 -15.94
CA GLY A 126 10.97 -4.38 -16.73
C GLY A 126 10.21 -4.58 -18.05
N ASP A 127 10.05 -5.84 -18.45
CA ASP A 127 9.48 -6.21 -19.74
C ASP A 127 7.94 -6.07 -19.74
N GLY A 128 7.43 -5.17 -20.58
CA GLY A 128 6.00 -4.94 -20.75
C GLY A 128 5.27 -6.10 -21.41
N GLU A 129 5.96 -6.95 -22.17
CA GLU A 129 5.39 -8.15 -22.78
C GLU A 129 5.05 -9.21 -21.72
N PHE A 130 5.80 -9.24 -20.62
CA PHE A 130 5.58 -10.21 -19.54
C PHE A 130 4.22 -10.05 -18.87
N ALA A 131 3.79 -8.82 -18.55
CA ALA A 131 2.47 -8.57 -17.96
C ALA A 131 1.33 -9.01 -18.90
N LEU A 132 1.51 -8.83 -20.21
CA LEU A 132 0.55 -9.30 -21.22
C LEU A 132 0.50 -10.83 -21.28
N ALA A 133 1.64 -11.50 -21.24
CA ALA A 133 1.72 -12.96 -21.19
C ALA A 133 1.04 -13.53 -19.91
N GLN A 134 1.30 -12.92 -18.74
CA GLN A 134 0.60 -13.26 -17.49
C GLN A 134 -0.91 -13.12 -17.64
N MET A 135 -1.37 -12.04 -18.27
CA MET A 135 -2.80 -11.76 -18.49
C MET A 135 -3.43 -12.81 -19.40
N GLU A 136 -2.76 -13.15 -20.51
CA GLU A 136 -3.26 -14.13 -21.46
C GLU A 136 -3.36 -15.52 -20.82
N HIS A 137 -2.33 -15.95 -20.08
CA HIS A 137 -2.32 -17.21 -19.34
C HIS A 137 -3.48 -17.29 -18.36
N PHE A 138 -3.68 -16.23 -17.56
CA PHE A 138 -4.76 -16.19 -16.59
C PHE A 138 -6.14 -16.25 -17.25
N ARG A 139 -6.36 -15.46 -18.31
CA ARG A 139 -7.62 -15.45 -19.07
C ARG A 139 -7.93 -16.80 -19.71
N ARG A 140 -6.92 -17.49 -20.22
CA ARG A 140 -7.05 -18.83 -20.81
C ARG A 140 -7.55 -19.85 -19.79
N VAL A 141 -6.94 -19.86 -18.60
CA VAL A 141 -7.33 -20.74 -17.49
C VAL A 141 -8.76 -20.46 -17.05
N VAL A 142 -9.10 -19.20 -16.76
CA VAL A 142 -10.46 -18.82 -16.34
C VAL A 142 -11.49 -19.20 -17.41
N GLY A 143 -11.18 -18.93 -18.68
CA GLY A 143 -12.05 -19.27 -19.81
C GLY A 143 -12.26 -20.78 -19.96
N GLN A 144 -11.22 -21.59 -19.76
CA GLN A 144 -11.33 -23.05 -19.78
C GLN A 144 -12.20 -23.58 -18.63
N LEU A 145 -11.93 -23.14 -17.40
CA LEU A 145 -12.70 -23.58 -16.23
C LEU A 145 -14.20 -23.24 -16.36
N ARG A 146 -14.52 -22.04 -16.87
CA ARG A 146 -15.91 -21.65 -17.15
C ARG A 146 -16.57 -22.51 -18.24
N LYS A 147 -15.85 -22.87 -19.31
CA LYS A 147 -16.35 -23.79 -20.35
C LYS A 147 -16.60 -25.19 -19.82
N GLU A 148 -15.83 -25.62 -18.82
CA GLU A 148 -16.03 -26.90 -18.12
C GLU A 148 -17.17 -26.85 -17.08
N GLY A 149 -17.89 -25.73 -16.98
CA GLY A 149 -19.05 -25.57 -16.09
C GLY A 149 -18.69 -25.24 -14.65
N ILE A 150 -17.42 -24.96 -14.34
CA ILE A 150 -17.00 -24.53 -13.00
C ILE A 150 -17.50 -23.10 -12.77
N ASN A 151 -18.35 -22.93 -11.75
CA ASN A 151 -18.86 -21.62 -11.37
C ASN A 151 -17.76 -20.81 -10.68
N LEU A 152 -17.31 -19.74 -11.32
CA LEU A 152 -16.32 -18.79 -10.80
C LEU A 152 -16.91 -17.38 -10.89
N PRO A 153 -17.71 -16.96 -9.89
CA PRO A 153 -18.40 -15.68 -9.89
C PRO A 153 -17.46 -14.49 -10.09
N VAL A 154 -16.27 -14.51 -9.48
CA VAL A 154 -15.33 -13.38 -9.54
C VAL A 154 -13.94 -13.82 -10.00
N ALA A 155 -13.54 -13.45 -11.21
CA ALA A 155 -12.16 -13.49 -11.66
C ALA A 155 -11.55 -12.08 -11.62
N HIS A 156 -10.38 -11.93 -11.00
CA HIS A 156 -9.73 -10.62 -10.89
C HIS A 156 -8.20 -10.67 -11.07
N ALA A 157 -7.62 -9.65 -11.71
CA ALA A 157 -6.18 -9.60 -11.95
C ALA A 157 -5.59 -8.21 -11.69
N ALA A 158 -6.25 -7.16 -12.18
CA ALA A 158 -5.72 -5.82 -12.21
C ALA A 158 -5.43 -5.23 -10.81
N ASN A 159 -4.17 -4.88 -10.57
CA ASN A 159 -3.76 -3.92 -9.53
C ASN A 159 -3.89 -2.48 -10.08
N SER A 160 -3.56 -1.45 -9.29
CA SER A 160 -3.67 -0.04 -9.72
C SER A 160 -3.02 0.24 -11.09
N ALA A 161 -1.86 -0.34 -11.36
CA ALA A 161 -1.17 -0.12 -12.64
C ALA A 161 -1.95 -0.73 -13.82
N ALA A 162 -2.37 -1.98 -13.67
CA ALA A 162 -3.14 -2.67 -14.69
C ALA A 162 -4.55 -2.11 -14.88
N VAL A 163 -5.16 -1.51 -13.85
CA VAL A 163 -6.43 -0.78 -14.00
C VAL A 163 -6.29 0.33 -15.03
N LEU A 164 -5.18 1.06 -15.02
CA LEU A 164 -4.93 2.19 -15.91
C LEU A 164 -4.38 1.77 -17.29
N ARG A 165 -3.51 0.75 -17.34
CA ARG A 165 -2.79 0.36 -18.57
C ARG A 165 -3.48 -0.74 -19.38
N PHE A 166 -4.24 -1.62 -18.73
CA PHE A 166 -4.77 -2.83 -19.34
C PHE A 166 -6.26 -3.01 -19.04
N PRO A 167 -7.17 -2.31 -19.73
CA PRO A 167 -8.62 -2.49 -19.58
C PRO A 167 -9.08 -3.97 -19.75
N SER A 168 -8.38 -4.73 -20.59
CA SER A 168 -8.62 -6.17 -20.78
C SER A 168 -8.34 -7.04 -19.54
N ALA A 169 -7.66 -6.50 -18.53
CA ALA A 169 -7.36 -7.17 -17.26
C ALA A 169 -8.40 -6.89 -16.15
N HIS A 170 -9.45 -6.11 -16.43
CA HIS A 170 -10.47 -5.76 -15.44
C HIS A 170 -11.33 -6.96 -15.03
N LEU A 171 -11.63 -7.86 -15.97
CA LEU A 171 -12.41 -9.08 -15.73
C LEU A 171 -13.71 -8.76 -14.96
N ASP A 172 -13.99 -9.48 -13.87
CA ASP A 172 -15.19 -9.26 -13.06
C ASP A 172 -14.96 -8.28 -11.88
N MET A 173 -13.69 -8.07 -11.48
CA MET A 173 -13.32 -7.16 -10.40
C MET A 173 -11.87 -6.64 -10.54
N VAL A 174 -11.64 -5.39 -10.14
CA VAL A 174 -10.32 -4.75 -10.07
C VAL A 174 -9.87 -4.51 -8.63
N ARG A 175 -8.56 -4.33 -8.39
CA ARG A 175 -7.98 -4.13 -7.06
C ARG A 175 -7.10 -2.87 -7.00
N PRO A 176 -7.68 -1.66 -7.07
CA PRO A 176 -6.95 -0.43 -6.86
C PRO A 176 -6.44 -0.36 -5.41
N GLY A 177 -5.13 -0.20 -5.24
CA GLY A 177 -4.47 0.02 -3.96
C GLY A 177 -3.94 1.44 -3.89
N ILE A 178 -2.73 1.67 -4.40
CA ILE A 178 -2.05 2.98 -4.32
C ILE A 178 -2.85 4.13 -4.94
N MET A 179 -3.57 3.87 -6.04
CA MET A 179 -4.32 4.91 -6.74
C MET A 179 -5.54 5.38 -5.94
N LEU A 180 -6.06 4.56 -5.02
CA LEU A 180 -7.12 4.96 -4.09
C LEU A 180 -6.68 6.13 -3.20
N TYR A 181 -5.39 6.21 -2.91
CA TYR A 181 -4.78 7.27 -2.10
C TYR A 181 -4.29 8.46 -2.95
N GLY A 182 -4.60 8.45 -4.25
CA GLY A 182 -4.19 9.49 -5.18
C GLY A 182 -2.71 9.48 -5.55
N LEU A 183 -2.05 8.32 -5.42
CA LEU A 183 -0.63 8.15 -5.65
C LEU A 183 -0.37 7.33 -6.92
N GLU A 184 0.76 7.59 -7.57
CA GLU A 184 1.06 7.03 -8.88
C GLU A 184 1.56 5.59 -8.81
N PRO A 185 0.90 4.61 -9.44
CA PRO A 185 1.49 3.28 -9.60
C PRO A 185 2.69 3.26 -10.56
N PHE A 186 2.80 4.25 -11.45
CA PHE A 186 3.90 4.44 -12.40
C PHE A 186 3.96 5.92 -12.84
N PRO A 187 5.10 6.43 -13.32
CA PRO A 187 5.23 7.83 -13.71
C PRO A 187 4.18 8.28 -14.73
N GLY A 188 3.46 9.36 -14.40
CA GLY A 188 2.44 9.96 -15.28
C GLY A 188 1.03 9.39 -15.09
N ALA A 189 0.84 8.43 -14.19
CA ALA A 189 -0.47 7.83 -13.91
C ALA A 189 -1.52 8.86 -13.41
N SER A 190 -1.12 9.92 -12.71
CA SER A 190 -2.08 10.93 -12.22
C SER A 190 -2.80 11.66 -13.34
N PHE A 191 -2.13 11.87 -14.48
CA PHE A 191 -2.74 12.52 -15.64
C PHE A 191 -3.84 11.66 -16.27
N LEU A 192 -3.65 10.33 -16.28
CA LEU A 192 -4.61 9.39 -16.89
C LEU A 192 -5.91 9.27 -16.09
N ALA A 193 -5.87 9.41 -14.77
CA ALA A 193 -7.01 9.15 -13.89
C ALA A 193 -7.39 10.32 -12.97
N ASN A 194 -6.79 11.50 -13.16
CA ASN A 194 -7.00 12.69 -12.32
C ASN A 194 -6.85 12.36 -10.82
N LEU A 195 -5.78 11.65 -10.47
CA LEU A 195 -5.52 11.20 -9.10
C LEU A 195 -5.24 12.40 -8.19
N LYS A 196 -5.93 12.45 -7.05
CA LYS A 196 -5.79 13.51 -6.05
C LYS A 196 -5.19 12.96 -4.76
N PRO A 197 -3.97 13.36 -4.37
CA PRO A 197 -3.33 12.86 -3.15
C PRO A 197 -4.21 13.05 -1.91
N ALA A 198 -4.46 11.95 -1.19
CA ALA A 198 -5.33 11.94 -0.02
C ALA A 198 -4.62 12.31 1.30
N MET A 199 -3.28 12.29 1.31
CA MET A 199 -2.49 12.49 2.52
C MET A 199 -1.63 13.76 2.44
N THR A 200 -1.53 14.47 3.56
CA THR A 200 -0.53 15.52 3.80
C THR A 200 0.15 15.22 5.14
N LEU A 201 1.49 15.25 5.16
CA LEU A 201 2.28 15.06 6.37
C LEU A 201 2.82 16.42 6.82
N LYS A 202 2.43 16.82 8.04
CA LYS A 202 2.80 18.12 8.61
C LYS A 202 3.43 17.97 9.99
N SER A 203 4.26 18.94 10.34
CA SER A 203 4.82 19.13 11.67
C SER A 203 4.94 20.63 11.97
N ARG A 204 5.62 21.00 13.05
CA ARG A 204 5.89 22.40 13.42
C ARG A 204 7.32 22.58 13.85
N ILE A 205 7.85 23.78 13.67
CA ILE A 205 9.18 24.13 14.20
C ILE A 205 9.10 24.19 15.72
N VAL A 206 9.93 23.41 16.41
CA VAL A 206 9.99 23.41 17.89
C VAL A 206 11.16 24.22 18.44
N PHE A 207 12.18 24.45 17.62
CA PHE A 207 13.37 25.20 18.05
C PHE A 207 14.04 25.89 16.87
N LEU A 208 14.60 27.07 17.11
CA LEU A 208 15.36 27.85 16.15
C LEU A 208 16.68 28.29 16.77
N LYS A 209 17.77 28.18 16.01
CA LYS A 209 19.06 28.76 16.37
C LYS A 209 19.82 29.24 15.15
N GLU A 210 20.69 30.23 15.36
CA GLU A 210 21.72 30.57 14.39
C GLU A 210 23.01 29.80 14.71
N VAL A 211 23.72 29.39 13.67
CA VAL A 211 25.05 28.78 13.79
C VAL A 211 26.07 29.55 12.94
N PRO A 212 27.30 29.78 13.44
CA PRO A 212 28.34 30.45 12.68
C PRO A 212 28.91 29.54 11.57
N PRO A 213 29.66 30.11 10.59
CA PRO A 213 30.46 29.31 9.67
C PRO A 213 31.36 28.31 10.43
N GLY A 214 31.50 27.09 9.92
CA GLY A 214 32.27 26.02 10.54
C GLY A 214 31.54 25.20 11.61
N ALA A 215 30.34 25.62 12.04
CA ALA A 215 29.54 24.82 12.96
C ALA A 215 28.89 23.60 12.26
N SER A 216 28.84 22.47 12.95
CA SER A 216 28.18 21.24 12.45
C SER A 216 26.74 21.09 12.95
N VAL A 217 25.91 20.36 12.20
CA VAL A 217 24.54 20.00 12.59
C VAL A 217 24.32 18.49 12.49
N GLY A 218 23.73 17.90 13.54
CA GLY A 218 23.33 16.49 13.58
C GLY A 218 24.47 15.48 13.77
N TYR A 219 24.11 14.20 13.80
CA TYR A 219 25.05 13.09 13.99
C TYR A 219 26.09 12.99 12.87
N GLY A 220 27.30 12.58 13.23
CA GLY A 220 28.41 12.37 12.29
C GLY A 220 28.96 13.65 11.67
N ARG A 221 28.43 14.83 12.07
CA ARG A 221 28.85 16.15 11.54
C ARG A 221 28.81 16.19 10.01
N THR A 222 27.82 15.52 9.40
CA THR A 222 27.69 15.37 7.94
C THR A 222 27.29 16.67 7.24
N PHE A 223 26.80 17.65 7.99
CA PHE A 223 26.62 19.03 7.55
C PHE A 223 27.55 19.97 8.32
N MET A 224 28.21 20.86 7.57
CA MET A 224 29.04 21.95 8.08
C MET A 224 28.54 23.26 7.46
N ALA A 225 28.18 24.23 8.30
CA ALA A 225 27.71 25.52 7.84
C ALA A 225 28.84 26.29 7.13
N ARG A 226 28.63 26.71 5.88
CA ARG A 226 29.61 27.51 5.11
C ARG A 226 29.51 29.01 5.38
N LYS A 227 28.36 29.44 5.88
CA LYS A 227 28.03 30.82 6.24
C LYS A 227 27.24 30.81 7.55
N ARG A 228 26.88 32.00 8.07
CA ARG A 228 25.90 32.07 9.15
C ARG A 228 24.59 31.46 8.66
N THR A 229 24.12 30.44 9.36
CA THR A 229 22.98 29.62 8.94
C THR A 229 21.94 29.56 10.06
N ARG A 230 20.68 29.77 9.72
CA ARG A 230 19.54 29.63 10.63
C ARG A 230 18.97 28.22 10.52
N ILE A 231 18.99 27.49 11.63
CA ILE A 231 18.57 26.09 11.72
C ILE A 231 17.25 26.00 12.47
N ALA A 232 16.27 25.33 11.85
CA ALA A 232 15.01 24.95 12.48
C ALA A 232 15.02 23.46 12.84
N THR A 233 14.62 23.10 14.05
CA THR A 233 14.40 21.72 14.47
C THR A 233 12.92 21.38 14.37
N VAL A 234 12.61 20.22 13.79
CA VAL A 234 11.25 19.72 13.56
C VAL A 234 11.11 18.34 14.21
N PRO A 235 10.06 18.08 15.02
CA PRO A 235 9.87 16.83 15.75
C PRO A 235 9.26 15.76 14.84
N ILE A 236 10.10 15.22 13.96
CA ILE A 236 9.83 14.02 13.18
C ILE A 236 11.15 13.40 12.74
N GLY A 237 11.25 12.08 12.81
CA GLY A 237 12.44 11.37 12.38
C GLY A 237 12.16 9.97 11.85
N TYR A 238 13.21 9.16 11.73
CA TYR A 238 13.07 7.81 11.19
C TYR A 238 12.30 6.87 12.12
N GLY A 239 12.21 7.18 13.41
CA GLY A 239 11.36 6.47 14.38
C GLY A 239 9.87 6.69 14.14
N ASP A 240 9.49 7.71 13.40
CA ASP A 240 8.10 7.97 12.96
C ASP A 240 7.82 7.39 11.55
N GLY A 241 8.85 6.85 10.89
CA GLY A 241 8.79 6.34 9.52
C GLY A 241 9.35 7.28 8.46
N TYR A 242 9.88 8.46 8.83
CA TYR A 242 10.44 9.38 7.84
C TYR A 242 11.84 8.93 7.38
N PRO A 243 12.07 8.64 6.08
CA PRO A 243 13.25 7.89 5.66
C PRO A 243 14.58 8.57 6.02
N ARG A 244 15.44 7.85 6.75
CA ARG A 244 16.79 8.34 7.09
C ARG A 244 17.64 8.62 5.85
N ALA A 245 17.37 7.94 4.74
CA ALA A 245 18.03 8.15 3.43
C ALA A 245 17.87 9.59 2.88
N LEU A 246 16.88 10.35 3.38
CA LEU A 246 16.67 11.75 3.02
C LEU A 246 17.64 12.71 3.73
N SER A 247 18.51 12.22 4.61
CA SER A 247 19.56 13.02 5.27
C SER A 247 20.39 13.79 4.24
N ASN A 248 20.53 15.11 4.44
CA ASN A 248 21.19 16.04 3.51
C ASN A 248 20.62 16.13 2.09
N ARG A 249 19.53 15.43 1.76
CA ARG A 249 18.98 15.33 0.38
C ARG A 249 17.55 15.85 0.28
N GLY A 250 16.73 15.50 1.26
CA GLY A 250 15.33 15.88 1.33
C GLY A 250 15.11 17.36 1.62
N LYS A 251 13.87 17.79 1.40
CA LYS A 251 13.39 19.14 1.66
C LYS A 251 12.07 19.07 2.45
N ALA A 252 11.69 20.19 3.03
CA ALA A 252 10.37 20.43 3.61
C ALA A 252 9.89 21.82 3.17
N LEU A 253 8.59 22.09 3.22
CA LEU A 253 8.05 23.42 2.97
C LEU A 253 7.86 24.17 4.28
N VAL A 254 8.37 25.39 4.34
CA VAL A 254 8.18 26.33 5.44
C VAL A 254 7.82 27.67 4.84
N ARG A 255 6.66 28.23 5.21
CA ARG A 255 6.12 29.48 4.67
C ARG A 255 6.08 29.52 3.12
N GLY A 256 5.72 28.39 2.51
CA GLY A 256 5.62 28.23 1.06
C GLY A 256 6.95 28.18 0.33
N LYS A 257 8.07 28.00 1.04
CA LYS A 257 9.41 27.87 0.46
C LYS A 257 10.05 26.56 0.86
N ARG A 258 10.79 25.95 -0.07
CA ARG A 258 11.58 24.74 0.18
C ARG A 258 12.78 25.03 1.10
N ALA A 259 12.84 24.36 2.25
CA ALA A 259 13.94 24.33 3.19
C ALA A 259 14.65 22.96 3.12
N ARG A 260 15.98 22.95 3.04
CA ARG A 260 16.76 21.71 2.89
C ARG A 260 16.95 21.03 4.25
N ILE A 261 16.83 19.71 4.30
CA ILE A 261 17.24 18.91 5.46
C ILE A 261 18.76 18.94 5.56
N VAL A 262 19.29 19.32 6.72
CA VAL A 262 20.73 19.44 6.99
C VAL A 262 21.15 18.57 8.16
N GLY A 263 22.23 17.83 7.96
CA GLY A 263 22.68 16.78 8.87
C GLY A 263 21.89 15.47 8.69
N ASN A 264 22.24 14.49 9.51
CA ASN A 264 21.53 13.22 9.54
C ASN A 264 20.18 13.38 10.25
N ILE A 265 19.12 12.82 9.67
CA ILE A 265 17.81 12.66 10.32
C ILE A 265 17.98 11.77 11.54
N CYS A 266 17.52 12.25 12.69
CA CYS A 266 17.56 11.54 13.96
C CYS A 266 16.31 10.66 14.12
N MET A 267 16.21 9.92 15.23
CA MET A 267 15.06 9.04 15.49
C MET A 267 13.75 9.83 15.54
N ASP A 268 13.74 10.99 16.23
CA ASP A 268 12.51 11.72 16.53
C ASP A 268 12.52 13.16 16.00
N GLN A 269 13.62 13.58 15.34
CA GLN A 269 13.81 14.96 14.91
C GLN A 269 14.64 15.06 13.62
N LEU A 270 14.40 16.14 12.87
CA LEU A 270 15.23 16.57 11.76
C LEU A 270 15.51 18.06 11.84
N MET A 271 16.54 18.52 11.12
CA MET A 271 16.95 19.91 11.08
C MET A 271 16.84 20.45 9.65
N LEU A 272 16.35 21.68 9.52
CA LEU A 272 16.17 22.39 8.26
C LEU A 272 17.04 23.65 8.23
N ASP A 273 17.70 23.91 7.11
CA ASP A 273 18.26 25.24 6.81
C ASP A 273 17.13 26.15 6.32
N VAL A 274 16.81 27.15 7.13
CA VAL A 274 15.76 28.15 6.89
C VAL A 274 16.33 29.56 6.72
N THR A 275 17.63 29.68 6.44
CA THR A 275 18.34 30.98 6.37
C THR A 275 17.73 31.93 5.34
N HIS A 276 17.28 31.40 4.20
CA HIS A 276 16.70 32.17 3.08
C HIS A 276 15.19 32.42 3.22
N ILE A 277 14.58 31.97 4.31
CA ILE A 277 13.13 32.08 4.53
C ILE A 277 12.89 33.14 5.62
N GLU A 278 12.36 34.28 5.19
CA GLU A 278 12.07 35.39 6.08
C GLU A 278 10.91 35.09 7.04
N GLY A 279 10.97 35.68 8.24
CA GLY A 279 9.87 35.62 9.20
C GLY A 279 9.62 34.26 9.84
N VAL A 280 10.50 33.26 9.66
CA VAL A 280 10.35 31.94 10.28
C VAL A 280 10.34 32.05 11.81
N ARG A 281 9.39 31.39 12.47
CA ARG A 281 9.19 31.38 13.93
C ARG A 281 8.97 29.97 14.46
N VAL A 282 9.25 29.78 15.76
CA VAL A 282 8.81 28.57 16.47
C VAL A 282 7.29 28.48 16.37
N GLY A 283 6.77 27.28 16.10
CA GLY A 283 5.36 27.01 15.86
C GLY A 283 4.93 27.10 14.40
N ASP A 284 5.75 27.65 13.49
CA ASP A 284 5.42 27.69 12.06
C ASP A 284 5.22 26.26 11.52
N GLU A 285 4.22 26.10 10.65
CA GLU A 285 3.88 24.85 9.99
C GLU A 285 4.99 24.42 9.01
N VAL A 286 5.36 23.14 9.11
CA VAL A 286 6.29 22.48 8.20
C VAL A 286 5.53 21.40 7.45
N VAL A 287 5.51 21.45 6.10
CA VAL A 287 4.91 20.41 5.26
C VAL A 287 6.01 19.51 4.69
N LEU A 288 5.93 18.22 5.00
CA LEU A 288 6.92 17.21 4.58
C LEU A 288 6.43 16.41 3.38
N ILE A 289 5.11 16.22 3.27
CA ILE A 289 4.41 15.65 2.12
C ILE A 289 3.13 16.48 1.92
N GLY A 290 2.89 16.96 0.71
CA GLY A 290 1.74 17.78 0.34
C GLY A 290 2.13 19.18 -0.11
N GLU A 291 1.23 20.14 0.07
CA GLU A 291 1.34 21.50 -0.47
C GLU A 291 1.44 22.57 0.60
N GLN A 292 2.15 23.65 0.27
CA GLN A 292 2.14 24.89 1.03
C GLN A 292 2.41 26.07 0.08
N GLY A 293 1.44 26.95 -0.10
CA GLY A 293 1.53 28.00 -1.13
C GLY A 293 1.51 27.38 -2.53
N GLU A 294 2.42 27.84 -3.40
CA GLU A 294 2.58 27.32 -4.77
C GLU A 294 3.54 26.12 -4.86
N GLU A 295 4.15 25.73 -3.74
CA GLU A 295 5.12 24.63 -3.66
C GLU A 295 4.47 23.33 -3.19
N ARG A 296 4.99 22.22 -3.67
CA ARG A 296 4.56 20.85 -3.31
C ARG A 296 5.77 19.95 -3.07
N ILE A 297 5.65 19.02 -2.13
CA ILE A 297 6.55 17.86 -1.98
C ILE A 297 5.70 16.59 -2.09
N THR A 298 6.01 15.72 -3.05
CA THR A 298 5.24 14.50 -3.29
C THR A 298 5.93 13.26 -2.71
N PRO A 299 5.18 12.19 -2.41
CA PRO A 299 5.79 10.89 -2.06
C PRO A 299 6.73 10.37 -3.16
N GLU A 300 6.44 10.62 -4.44
CA GLU A 300 7.29 10.24 -5.57
C GLU A 300 8.64 10.98 -5.55
N GLU A 301 8.65 12.28 -5.22
CA GLU A 301 9.90 13.05 -5.04
C GLU A 301 10.74 12.45 -3.90
N LEU A 302 10.11 12.15 -2.77
CA LEU A 302 10.80 11.56 -1.62
C LEU A 302 11.33 10.15 -1.93
N ALA A 303 10.53 9.34 -2.63
CA ALA A 303 10.89 7.99 -3.04
C ALA A 303 12.13 7.99 -3.95
N SER A 304 12.15 8.87 -4.95
CA SER A 304 13.30 9.04 -5.85
C SER A 304 14.57 9.44 -5.08
N LEU A 305 14.46 10.36 -4.12
CA LEU A 305 15.60 10.76 -3.28
C LEU A 305 16.04 9.66 -2.32
N ALA A 306 15.12 8.84 -1.79
CA ALA A 306 15.42 7.77 -0.86
C ALA A 306 15.89 6.48 -1.55
N GLY A 307 15.70 6.34 -2.86
CA GLY A 307 16.02 5.12 -3.61
C GLY A 307 14.98 4.02 -3.43
N THR A 308 13.69 4.40 -3.39
CA THR A 308 12.56 3.50 -3.21
C THR A 308 11.34 3.93 -4.03
N ILE A 309 10.15 3.42 -3.70
CA ILE A 309 8.85 3.71 -4.32
C ILE A 309 7.92 4.48 -3.36
N ASN A 310 6.96 5.22 -3.92
CA ASN A 310 6.00 6.00 -3.12
C ASN A 310 5.18 5.14 -2.13
N TYR A 311 4.93 3.87 -2.46
CA TYR A 311 4.29 2.90 -1.55
C TYR A 311 5.03 2.84 -0.21
N GLU A 312 6.35 2.64 -0.21
CA GLU A 312 7.14 2.54 1.02
C GLU A 312 7.12 3.87 1.80
N ILE A 313 7.18 5.01 1.11
CA ILE A 313 7.16 6.32 1.75
C ILE A 313 5.90 6.50 2.62
N VAL A 314 4.73 6.14 2.11
CA VAL A 314 3.47 6.35 2.85
C VAL A 314 3.14 5.23 3.82
N THR A 315 3.55 3.98 3.56
CA THR A 315 3.30 2.86 4.47
C THR A 315 4.27 2.82 5.64
N ALA A 316 5.47 3.41 5.52
CA ALA A 316 6.44 3.48 6.60
C ALA A 316 5.98 4.39 7.77
N LEU A 317 5.10 5.35 7.51
CA LEU A 317 4.56 6.25 8.53
C LEU A 317 3.78 5.45 9.57
N ASN A 318 4.29 5.36 10.80
CA ASN A 318 3.75 4.44 11.81
C ASN A 318 2.79 5.12 12.79
N GLY A 319 2.20 4.35 13.72
CA GLY A 319 1.18 4.78 14.68
C GLY A 319 1.56 5.92 15.64
N ARG A 320 2.84 6.31 15.74
CA ARG A 320 3.27 7.49 16.54
C ARG A 320 2.72 8.80 15.97
N ILE A 321 2.44 8.84 14.67
CA ILE A 321 1.88 10.02 14.00
C ILE A 321 0.35 9.99 14.14
N PRO A 322 -0.30 10.96 14.79
CA PRO A 322 -1.76 11.02 14.83
C PRO A 322 -2.33 11.28 13.43
N ARG A 323 -3.41 10.58 13.08
CA ARG A 323 -4.13 10.80 11.81
C ARG A 323 -5.33 11.70 12.06
N VAL A 324 -5.43 12.77 11.29
CA VAL A 324 -6.61 13.65 11.24
C VAL A 324 -7.29 13.44 9.90
N TYR A 325 -8.52 12.94 9.92
CA TYR A 325 -9.33 12.72 8.72
C TYR A 325 -10.15 13.98 8.42
N ARG A 326 -10.22 14.34 7.13
CA ARG A 326 -11.04 15.45 6.62
C ARG A 326 -11.90 14.91 5.48
N GLY A 327 -13.16 15.29 5.48
CA GLY A 327 -14.18 14.76 4.56
C GLY A 327 -15.51 14.67 5.26
#